data_AF-A0A2A5V328-F1
#
_entry.id   AF-A0A2A5V328-F1
#
_cell.length_a   1.000
_cell.length_b   1.000
_cell.length_c   1.000
_cell.angle_alpha   90.00
_cell.angle_beta   90.00
_cell.angle_gamma   90.00
#
_symmetry.space_group_name_H-M   'P 1'
#
loop_
_entity.id
_entity.type
_entity.pdbx_description
1 polymer ?
#
loop_
_entity_poly.entity_id
_entity_poly.type
_entity_poly.pdbx_seq_one_letter_code
_entity_poly.pdbx_strand_id
1 'polypeptide(L)'
;MKKSNLRIFLLIFSILILSHTKTYSEIIVLSKCDHKEDEFLKNEYILNLNELLMTRNYVYTEKTYQKYRITDLSVKKSNTYVRNIYEENGKIFTLKHGYPQFYTQILFYKEKPEIFMKSVLNDIEGISKISTCKKIEKFDNQS
;
A
#
# COMPACT_ATOMS: atom_id res chain seq x y z
N MET A 1 -6.01 22.19 -51.50
CA MET A 1 -5.03 22.11 -50.39
C MET A 1 -5.67 21.97 -48.99
N LYS A 2 -6.82 21.28 -48.79
CA LYS A 2 -7.60 21.49 -47.53
C LYS A 2 -7.90 20.27 -46.64
N LYS A 3 -7.73 19.02 -47.08
CA LYS A 3 -8.15 17.84 -46.28
C LYS A 3 -7.01 16.98 -45.72
N SER A 4 -5.88 16.83 -46.42
CA SER A 4 -4.72 16.07 -45.91
C SER A 4 -3.92 16.85 -44.84
N ASN A 5 -3.75 18.17 -45.03
CA ASN A 5 -3.05 19.02 -44.06
C ASN A 5 -3.80 19.11 -42.72
N LEU A 6 -5.14 19.04 -42.73
CA LEU A 6 -5.95 19.01 -41.51
C LEU A 6 -5.81 17.70 -40.74
N ARG A 7 -5.70 16.56 -41.44
CA ARG A 7 -5.41 15.25 -40.82
C ARG A 7 -4.02 15.20 -40.20
N ILE A 8 -3.02 15.77 -40.87
CA ILE A 8 -1.65 15.87 -40.36
C ILE A 8 -1.61 16.76 -39.11
N PHE A 9 -2.33 17.89 -39.12
CA PHE A 9 -2.45 18.77 -37.95
C PHE A 9 -3.14 18.07 -36.76
N LEU A 10 -4.21 17.31 -37.00
CA LEU A 10 -4.88 16.50 -35.96
C LEU A 10 -3.98 15.40 -35.40
N LEU A 11 -3.15 14.77 -36.24
CA LEU A 11 -2.14 13.79 -35.80
C LEU A 11 -1.07 14.43 -34.91
N ILE A 12 -0.52 15.58 -35.31
CA ILE A 12 0.47 16.32 -34.52
C ILE A 12 -0.13 16.80 -33.19
N PHE A 13 -1.38 17.27 -33.20
CA PHE A 13 -2.10 17.68 -31.99
C PHE A 13 -2.34 16.49 -31.04
N SER A 14 -2.64 15.30 -31.57
CA SER A 14 -2.79 14.09 -30.75
C SER A 14 -1.50 13.65 -30.06
N ILE A 15 -0.34 13.84 -30.72
CA ILE A 15 0.99 13.53 -30.17
C ILE A 15 1.36 14.51 -29.04
N LEU A 16 1.00 15.79 -29.16
CA LEU A 16 1.23 16.80 -28.12
C LEU A 16 0.36 16.59 -26.86
N ILE A 17 -0.83 15.99 -27.00
CA ILE A 17 -1.69 15.68 -25.85
C ILE A 17 -1.12 14.48 -25.06
N LEU A 18 -0.45 13.52 -25.72
CA LEU A 18 0.16 12.38 -25.04
C LEU A 18 1.36 12.76 -24.15
N SER A 19 2.05 13.87 -24.43
CA SER A 19 3.27 14.26 -23.68
C SER A 19 3.00 14.87 -22.30
N HIS A 20 1.74 15.02 -21.87
CA HIS A 20 1.39 15.69 -20.62
C HIS A 20 1.00 14.75 -19.47
N THR A 21 1.26 13.45 -19.56
CA THR A 21 1.02 12.56 -18.41
C THR A 21 2.15 12.71 -17.40
N LYS A 22 1.98 13.62 -16.42
CA LYS A 22 2.78 13.59 -15.20
C LYS A 22 2.43 12.32 -14.43
N THR A 23 3.23 11.27 -14.56
CA THR A 23 3.16 10.13 -13.66
C THR A 23 3.90 10.50 -12.40
N TYR A 24 3.18 10.98 -11.40
CA TYR A 24 3.76 11.20 -10.09
C TYR A 24 4.09 9.84 -9.48
N SER A 25 5.38 9.60 -9.38
CA SER A 25 5.92 8.40 -8.80
C SER A 25 6.21 8.65 -7.34
N GLU A 26 5.35 8.16 -6.44
CA GLU A 26 5.48 8.40 -4.99
C GLU A 26 5.80 7.08 -4.26
N ILE A 27 6.89 7.08 -3.50
CA ILE A 27 7.19 6.04 -2.49
C ILE A 27 6.86 6.62 -1.12
N ILE A 28 6.00 5.92 -0.37
CA ILE A 28 5.60 6.32 0.99
C ILE A 28 6.17 5.31 1.97
N VAL A 29 6.99 5.77 2.92
CA VAL A 29 7.57 4.95 3.99
C VAL A 29 6.93 5.31 5.32
N LEU A 30 6.22 4.34 5.89
CA LEU A 30 5.62 4.38 7.22
C LEU A 30 6.51 3.57 8.18
N SER A 31 7.20 4.23 9.10
CA SER A 31 8.16 3.58 10.01
C SER A 31 7.84 3.85 11.48
N LYS A 32 8.45 3.02 12.35
CA LYS A 32 8.21 3.03 13.81
C LYS A 32 6.72 2.91 14.13
N CYS A 33 6.08 1.91 13.53
CA CYS A 33 4.65 1.65 13.66
C CYS A 33 4.34 0.84 14.92
N ASP A 34 3.65 1.47 15.87
CA ASP A 34 3.18 0.82 17.09
C ASP A 34 1.87 0.09 16.77
N HIS A 35 1.81 -1.21 17.05
CA HIS A 35 0.63 -2.03 16.85
C HIS A 35 -0.23 -2.08 18.12
N LYS A 36 -1.55 -2.22 17.97
CA LYS A 36 -2.47 -2.20 19.11
C LYS A 36 -2.24 -3.35 20.10
N GLU A 37 -1.87 -4.52 19.60
CA GLU A 37 -1.83 -5.77 20.38
C GLU A 37 -0.45 -6.40 20.49
N ASP A 38 0.49 -5.98 19.63
CA ASP A 38 1.77 -6.65 19.45
C ASP A 38 2.93 -5.68 19.59
N GLU A 39 4.00 -6.14 20.21
CA GLU A 39 5.23 -5.36 20.38
C GLU A 39 6.26 -5.74 19.32
N PHE A 40 6.89 -4.72 18.73
CA PHE A 40 7.88 -4.85 17.67
C PHE A 40 9.16 -4.08 17.99
N LEU A 41 10.31 -4.66 17.66
CA LEU A 41 11.58 -3.93 17.58
C LEU A 41 11.66 -3.10 16.30
N LYS A 42 11.08 -3.62 15.21
CA LYS A 42 10.92 -2.93 13.93
C LYS A 42 9.56 -3.27 13.35
N ASN A 43 8.84 -2.28 12.83
CA ASN A 43 7.61 -2.46 12.06
C ASN A 43 7.50 -1.29 11.10
N GLU A 44 7.62 -1.59 9.81
CA GLU A 44 7.74 -0.61 8.73
C GLU A 44 6.99 -1.11 7.50
N TYR A 45 6.34 -0.17 6.81
CA TYR A 45 5.61 -0.40 5.57
C TYR A 45 6.15 0.55 4.52
N ILE A 46 6.50 0.02 3.36
CA ILE A 46 7.00 0.77 2.21
C ILE A 46 5.98 0.58 1.10
N LEU A 47 5.31 1.66 0.70
CA LEU A 47 4.33 1.68 -0.38
C LEU A 47 5.02 2.25 -1.62
N ASN A 48 5.23 1.43 -2.64
CA ASN A 48 5.69 1.87 -3.96
C ASN A 48 4.47 1.97 -4.89
N LEU A 49 3.99 3.20 -5.12
CA LEU A 49 2.80 3.42 -5.93
C LEU A 49 3.05 3.22 -7.43
N ASN A 50 4.31 3.18 -7.89
CA ASN A 50 4.62 2.90 -9.29
C ASN A 50 4.50 1.43 -9.60
N GLU A 51 5.13 0.61 -8.76
CA GLU A 51 5.14 -0.83 -8.92
C GLU A 51 3.84 -1.46 -8.42
N LEU A 52 2.99 -0.66 -7.76
CA LEU A 52 1.77 -1.12 -7.11
C LEU A 52 2.08 -2.21 -6.09
N LEU A 53 3.13 -2.01 -5.29
CA LEU A 53 3.61 -2.94 -4.27
C LEU A 53 3.69 -2.28 -2.89
N MET A 54 3.35 -3.06 -1.86
CA MET A 54 3.63 -2.78 -0.46
C MET A 54 4.61 -3.82 0.06
N THR A 55 5.68 -3.36 0.69
CA THR A 55 6.64 -4.20 1.41
C THR A 55 6.53 -3.92 2.90
N ARG A 56 6.27 -4.95 3.71
CA ARG A 56 6.31 -4.85 5.16
C ARG A 56 7.56 -5.52 5.71
N ASN A 57 8.32 -4.79 6.51
CA ASN A 57 9.49 -5.28 7.25
C ASN A 57 9.17 -5.26 8.74
N TYR A 58 9.22 -6.41 9.41
CA TYR A 58 8.98 -6.45 10.84
C TYR A 58 9.95 -7.36 11.60
N VAL A 59 10.17 -7.01 12.87
CA VAL A 59 10.91 -7.79 13.86
C VAL A 59 10.11 -7.74 15.16
N TYR A 60 9.62 -8.90 15.61
CA TYR A 60 8.92 -9.02 16.89
C TYR A 60 9.86 -8.86 18.09
N THR A 61 9.33 -8.38 19.22
CA THR A 61 10.00 -8.57 20.51
C THR A 61 10.00 -10.06 20.89
N GLU A 62 10.88 -10.46 21.81
CA GLU A 62 10.94 -11.85 22.27
C GLU A 62 9.61 -12.31 22.85
N LYS A 63 8.94 -11.45 23.63
CA LYS A 63 7.63 -11.70 24.23
C LYS A 63 6.57 -11.99 23.17
N THR A 64 6.45 -11.14 22.14
CA THR A 64 5.48 -11.33 21.04
C THR A 64 5.82 -12.57 20.21
N TYR A 65 7.10 -12.78 19.92
CA TYR A 65 7.55 -13.95 19.16
C TYR A 65 7.20 -15.27 19.86
N GLN A 66 7.51 -15.39 21.15
CA GLN A 66 7.20 -16.61 21.92
C GLN A 66 5.69 -16.83 22.03
N LYS A 67 4.89 -15.78 22.24
CA LYS A 67 3.42 -15.86 22.24
C LYS A 67 2.89 -16.56 20.99
N TYR A 68 3.34 -16.16 19.80
CA TYR A 68 2.87 -16.74 18.53
C TYR A 68 3.51 -18.09 18.21
N ARG A 69 4.76 -18.30 18.60
CA ARG A 69 5.48 -19.57 18.37
C ARG A 69 4.82 -20.75 19.10
N ILE A 70 4.14 -20.50 20.22
CA ILE A 70 3.37 -21.53 20.95
C ILE A 70 2.26 -22.12 20.07
N THR A 71 1.56 -21.29 19.29
CA THR A 71 0.46 -21.72 18.43
C THR A 71 0.89 -22.10 17.03
N ASP A 72 1.98 -21.51 16.52
CA ASP A 72 2.48 -21.74 15.17
C ASP A 72 4.01 -21.78 15.13
N LEU A 73 4.57 -22.97 14.89
CA LEU A 73 6.02 -23.21 14.82
C LEU A 73 6.68 -22.58 13.59
N SER A 74 5.92 -22.21 12.56
CA SER A 74 6.43 -21.58 11.33
C SER A 74 6.66 -20.08 11.48
N VAL A 75 6.21 -19.49 12.60
CA VAL A 75 6.37 -18.07 12.89
C VAL A 75 7.84 -17.70 12.88
N LYS A 76 8.17 -16.66 12.10
CA LYS A 76 9.51 -16.06 12.07
C LYS A 76 9.55 -14.84 12.96
N LYS A 77 10.61 -14.71 13.78
CA LYS A 77 10.86 -13.53 14.61
C LYS A 77 11.05 -12.26 13.78
N SER A 78 11.74 -12.39 12.64
CA SER A 78 11.95 -11.32 11.66
C SER A 78 11.49 -11.80 10.30
N ASN A 79 10.75 -10.98 9.57
CA ASN A 79 10.32 -11.31 8.22
C ASN A 79 10.09 -10.05 7.37
N THR A 80 10.15 -10.27 6.07
CA THR A 80 9.78 -9.29 5.04
C THR A 80 8.80 -9.96 4.10
N TYR A 81 7.71 -9.27 3.76
CA TYR A 81 6.80 -9.74 2.73
C TYR A 81 6.32 -8.59 1.86
N VAL A 82 5.94 -8.95 0.63
CA VAL A 82 5.45 -8.04 -0.39
C VAL A 82 4.00 -8.39 -0.71
N ARG A 83 3.16 -7.37 -0.94
CA ARG A 83 1.78 -7.52 -1.43
C ARG A 83 1.50 -6.48 -2.49
N ASN A 84 0.73 -6.84 -3.51
CA ASN A 84 0.21 -5.85 -4.44
C ASN A 84 -0.81 -4.93 -3.76
N ILE A 85 -0.82 -3.68 -4.21
CA ILE A 85 -1.73 -2.63 -3.77
C ILE A 85 -2.45 -2.00 -4.96
N TYR A 86 -3.54 -1.33 -4.67
CA TYR A 86 -4.24 -0.47 -5.63
C TYR A 86 -4.78 0.76 -4.90
N GLU A 87 -5.01 1.83 -5.67
CA GLU A 87 -5.58 3.07 -5.17
C GLU A 87 -7.04 3.21 -5.60
N GLU A 88 -7.89 3.62 -4.67
CA GLU A 88 -9.31 3.91 -4.92
C GLU A 88 -9.74 5.08 -4.04
N ASN A 89 -10.23 6.17 -4.66
CA ASN A 89 -10.74 7.34 -3.95
C ASN A 89 -9.76 7.92 -2.90
N GLY A 90 -8.46 7.99 -3.23
CA GLY A 90 -7.41 8.49 -2.33
C GLY A 90 -7.03 7.56 -1.17
N LYS A 91 -7.55 6.33 -1.18
CA LYS A 91 -7.21 5.24 -0.24
C LYS A 91 -6.35 4.21 -0.96
N ILE A 92 -5.37 3.66 -0.27
CA ILE A 92 -4.52 2.59 -0.78
C ILE A 92 -4.93 1.30 -0.08
N PHE A 93 -5.24 0.28 -0.86
CA PHE A 93 -5.63 -1.04 -0.38
C PHE A 93 -4.62 -2.08 -0.82
N THR A 94 -4.32 -3.05 0.03
CA THR A 94 -3.72 -4.31 -0.44
C THR A 94 -4.74 -5.14 -1.19
N LEU A 95 -4.29 -6.04 -2.07
CA LEU A 95 -5.18 -7.06 -2.61
C LEU A 95 -5.91 -7.84 -1.51
N LYS A 96 -7.12 -8.29 -1.84
CA LYS A 96 -7.98 -9.07 -0.96
C LYS A 96 -7.27 -10.37 -0.60
N HIS A 97 -7.14 -10.64 0.69
CA HIS A 97 -6.61 -11.88 1.22
C HIS A 97 -7.72 -12.65 1.91
N GLY A 98 -8.08 -13.80 1.34
CA GLY A 98 -9.19 -14.64 1.79
C GLY A 98 -10.05 -15.10 0.62
N TYR A 99 -11.31 -15.38 0.91
CA TYR A 99 -12.31 -15.85 -0.05
C TYR A 99 -13.26 -14.71 -0.43
N PRO A 100 -14.00 -14.82 -1.56
CA PRO A 100 -14.94 -13.79 -1.97
C PRO A 100 -15.96 -13.40 -0.88
N GLN A 101 -16.43 -14.39 -0.10
CA GLN A 101 -17.38 -14.19 0.99
C GLN A 101 -16.74 -13.64 2.28
N PHE A 102 -15.43 -13.85 2.47
CA PHE A 102 -14.71 -13.31 3.61
C PHE A 102 -13.25 -12.99 3.27
N TYR A 103 -12.90 -11.72 3.32
CA TYR A 103 -11.54 -11.28 3.01
C TYR A 103 -11.09 -10.14 3.91
N THR A 104 -9.78 -9.98 3.96
CA THR A 104 -9.13 -8.86 4.65
C THR A 104 -8.24 -8.08 3.70
N GLN A 105 -8.10 -6.79 3.97
CA GLN A 105 -7.24 -5.86 3.26
C GLN A 105 -6.62 -4.89 4.26
N ILE A 106 -5.35 -4.54 4.04
CA ILE A 106 -4.75 -3.41 4.75
C ILE A 106 -5.13 -2.15 4.00
N LEU A 107 -5.64 -1.16 4.74
CA LEU A 107 -6.07 0.14 4.27
C LEU A 107 -5.12 1.21 4.79
N PHE A 108 -4.60 2.02 3.88
CA PHE A 108 -3.78 3.18 4.15
C PHE A 108 -4.45 4.45 3.60
N TYR A 109 -4.25 5.55 4.31
CA TYR A 109 -4.58 6.89 3.81
C TYR A 109 -3.26 7.63 3.57
N LYS A 110 -3.08 8.25 2.40
CA LYS A 110 -1.80 8.82 1.94
C LYS A 110 -1.14 9.81 2.91
N GLU A 111 -1.93 10.50 3.73
CA GLU A 111 -1.45 11.55 4.63
C GLU A 111 -1.61 11.19 6.12
N LYS A 112 -2.00 9.96 6.43
CA LYS A 112 -2.28 9.55 7.80
C LYS A 112 -1.29 8.52 8.30
N PRO A 113 -0.81 8.65 9.55
CA PRO A 113 0.06 7.67 10.18
C PRO A 113 -0.67 6.40 10.58
N GLU A 114 -2.01 6.43 10.64
CA GLU A 114 -2.80 5.27 11.02
C GLU A 114 -2.98 4.27 9.88
N ILE A 115 -2.76 3.01 10.21
CA ILE A 115 -2.98 1.86 9.34
C ILE A 115 -4.22 1.14 9.84
N PHE A 116 -5.10 0.78 8.90
CA PHE A 116 -6.35 0.12 9.17
C PHE A 116 -6.39 -1.27 8.55
N MET A 117 -7.13 -2.18 9.18
CA MET A 117 -7.55 -3.44 8.58
C MET A 117 -9.01 -3.29 8.18
N LYS A 118 -9.29 -3.54 6.90
CA LYS A 118 -10.64 -3.74 6.39
C LYS A 118 -10.91 -5.24 6.33
N SER A 119 -11.93 -5.68 7.03
CA SER A 119 -12.44 -7.05 6.99
C SER A 119 -13.84 -7.02 6.39
N VAL A 120 -14.13 -7.95 5.49
CA VAL A 120 -15.47 -8.11 4.91
C VAL A 120 -15.92 -9.53 5.18
N LEU A 121 -17.15 -9.70 5.64
CA LEU A 121 -17.81 -10.99 5.84
C LEU A 121 -19.25 -10.88 5.34
N ASN A 122 -19.60 -11.63 4.28
CA ASN A 122 -20.94 -11.60 3.66
C ASN A 122 -21.42 -10.17 3.40
N ASP A 123 -20.59 -9.38 2.71
CA ASP A 123 -20.84 -7.97 2.35
C ASP A 123 -20.91 -6.99 3.54
N ILE A 124 -20.72 -7.45 4.77
CA ILE A 124 -20.61 -6.60 5.95
C ILE A 124 -19.15 -6.16 6.11
N GLU A 125 -18.92 -4.85 6.03
CA GLU A 125 -17.58 -4.27 6.19
C GLU A 125 -17.30 -3.85 7.64
N GLY A 126 -16.14 -4.26 8.15
CA GLY A 126 -15.57 -3.78 9.40
C GLY A 126 -14.22 -3.12 9.13
N ILE A 127 -14.02 -1.90 9.65
CA ILE A 127 -12.74 -1.19 9.57
C ILE A 127 -12.22 -0.97 10.99
N SER A 128 -11.02 -1.45 11.27
CA SER A 128 -10.37 -1.31 12.57
C SER A 128 -8.96 -0.73 12.43
N LYS A 129 -8.56 0.13 13.36
CA LYS A 129 -7.19 0.66 13.40
C LYS A 129 -6.27 -0.41 13.99
N ILE A 130 -5.23 -0.79 13.26
CA ILE A 130 -4.26 -1.82 13.68
C ILE A 130 -2.92 -1.25 14.12
N SER A 131 -2.50 -0.13 13.56
CA SER A 131 -1.22 0.49 13.92
C SER A 131 -1.24 2.00 13.75
N THR A 132 -0.36 2.67 14.48
CA THR A 132 -0.07 4.09 14.30
C THR A 132 1.43 4.27 14.14
N CYS A 133 1.85 4.88 13.04
CA CYS A 133 3.26 5.10 12.71
C CYS A 133 3.73 6.48 13.15
N LYS A 134 4.92 6.57 13.72
CA LYS A 134 5.46 7.85 14.21
C LYS A 134 6.08 8.70 13.11
N LYS A 135 6.45 8.08 11.99
CA LYS A 135 7.18 8.74 10.90
C LYS A 135 6.60 8.34 9.55
N ILE A 136 6.35 9.36 8.72
CA ILE A 136 5.93 9.22 7.33
C ILE A 136 6.94 9.97 6.47
N GLU A 137 7.56 9.28 5.52
CA GLU A 137 8.45 9.88 4.54
C GLU A 137 7.89 9.64 3.15
N LYS A 138 7.91 10.69 2.33
CA LYS A 138 7.45 10.65 0.95
C LYS A 138 8.61 10.98 0.04
N PHE A 139 8.80 10.15 -0.97
CA PHE A 139 9.82 10.34 -1.98
C PHE A 139 9.13 10.44 -3.33
N ASP A 140 9.23 11.61 -3.95
CA ASP A 140 8.83 11.79 -5.33
C ASP A 140 10.01 11.42 -6.22
N ASN A 141 9.85 10.47 -7.14
CA ASN A 141 10.79 10.38 -8.25
C ASN A 141 10.47 11.57 -9.17
N GLN A 142 11.31 12.59 -9.12
CA GLN A 142 11.34 13.60 -10.17
C GLN A 142 11.64 12.85 -11.49
N SER A 143 10.64 12.79 -12.37
CA SER A 143 10.76 12.32 -13.76
C SER A 143 10.66 13.52 -14.68
#